data_AF-A0A847NUZ1-F1
#
_entry.id   AF-A0A847NUZ1-F1
#
_cell.length_a   1.000
_cell.length_b   1.000
_cell.length_c   1.000
_cell.angle_alpha   90.00
_cell.angle_beta   90.00
_cell.angle_gamma   90.00
#
_symmetry.space_group_name_H-M   'P 1'
#
loop_
_entity.id
_entity.type
_entity.pdbx_description
1 polymer ?
#
loop_
_entity_poly.entity_id
_entity_poly.type
_entity_poly.pdbx_seq_one_letter_code
_entity_poly.pdbx_strand_id
1 'polypeptide(L)'
;MLTINYKQVYETSESGEKEWILILYDISANHYVGVPVYSKECEGSIYLNSINKYAIPNKIKDYNRSKMSRCIYIQNKPLKLSKKDYAKLIVSCKDSIIKYLNENVDEDIDGIAYLKWCRDKYNLNKEDIQSDNLKQNGIYWVNMGINIGSELRKLRPVILWRSTGDKKTWTMIPLTTKKRNDNYYFHYDLECLTEGSAKIENIMNYSYKRILAPYFSKDKLAIITKKDYDEISKIIERYYLFK
;
A
#
# COMPACT_ATOMS: atom_id res chain seq x y z
N MET A 1 5.62 25.37 10.89
CA MET A 1 5.64 24.40 9.78
C MET A 1 4.40 24.64 8.93
N LEU A 2 4.51 24.83 7.61
CA LEU A 2 3.32 25.04 6.75
C LEU A 2 2.43 23.79 6.77
N THR A 3 1.16 23.96 7.13
CA THR A 3 0.14 22.91 7.11
C THR A 3 -0.43 22.78 5.71
N ILE A 4 -0.40 21.57 5.15
CA ILE A 4 -0.97 21.28 3.83
C ILE A 4 -2.41 20.81 4.02
N ASN A 5 -3.31 21.29 3.16
CA ASN A 5 -4.72 20.94 3.20
C ASN A 5 -5.19 20.44 1.84
N TYR A 6 -6.08 19.45 1.88
CA TYR A 6 -6.75 18.93 0.70
C TYR A 6 -7.54 20.02 -0.05
N LYS A 7 -7.63 19.88 -1.38
CA LYS A 7 -8.32 20.78 -2.31
C LYS A 7 -7.74 22.19 -2.41
N GLN A 8 -6.54 22.43 -1.91
CA GLN A 8 -5.87 23.73 -2.02
C GLN A 8 -4.68 23.68 -2.96
N VAL A 9 -4.31 24.84 -3.49
CA VAL A 9 -3.17 24.99 -4.41
C VAL A 9 -1.92 25.42 -3.65
N TYR A 10 -0.79 24.78 -3.96
CA TYR A 10 0.52 25.04 -3.37
C TYR A 10 1.58 25.21 -4.45
N GLU A 11 2.60 25.99 -4.14
CA GLU A 11 3.82 26.07 -4.95
C GLU A 11 4.79 24.97 -4.49
N THR A 12 5.36 24.24 -5.44
CA THR A 12 6.36 23.19 -5.20
C THR A 12 7.53 23.32 -6.17
N SER A 13 8.68 22.76 -5.80
CA SER A 13 9.87 22.63 -6.64
C SER A 13 10.26 21.16 -6.88
N GLU A 14 9.28 20.25 -6.86
CA GLU A 14 9.50 18.79 -7.01
C GLU A 14 10.18 18.44 -8.34
N SER A 15 9.82 19.12 -9.43
CA SER A 15 10.40 18.94 -10.76
C SER A 15 11.72 19.67 -10.99
N GLY A 16 12.26 20.35 -9.97
CA GLY A 16 13.41 21.27 -10.11
C GLY A 16 13.02 22.69 -10.54
N GLU A 17 11.81 22.88 -11.06
CA GLU A 17 11.24 24.19 -11.38
C GLU A 17 10.03 24.49 -10.47
N LYS A 18 9.68 25.78 -10.33
CA LYS A 18 8.50 26.18 -9.55
C LYS A 18 7.23 25.84 -10.32
N GLU A 19 6.43 24.93 -9.78
CA GLU A 19 5.10 24.57 -10.31
C GLU A 19 4.02 24.76 -9.25
N TRP A 20 2.78 25.00 -9.71
CA TRP A 20 1.61 25.05 -8.84
C TRP A 20 0.86 23.73 -8.92
N ILE A 21 0.51 23.18 -7.76
CA ILE A 21 -0.14 21.89 -7.65
C ILE A 21 -1.38 22.01 -6.81
N LEU A 22 -2.44 21.32 -7.22
CA LEU A 22 -3.66 21.16 -6.44
C LEU A 22 -3.58 19.84 -5.68
N ILE A 23 -3.66 19.89 -4.36
CA ILE A 23 -3.63 18.71 -3.49
C ILE A 23 -4.99 18.00 -3.52
N LEU A 24 -4.99 16.70 -3.80
CA LEU A 24 -6.18 15.86 -3.84
C LEU A 24 -6.41 15.15 -2.51
N TYR A 25 -5.39 14.42 -2.04
CA TYR A 25 -5.42 13.66 -0.78
C TYR A 25 -4.01 13.42 -0.25
N ASP A 26 -3.93 12.97 1.00
CA ASP A 26 -2.68 12.72 1.70
C ASP A 26 -2.39 11.22 1.73
N ILE A 27 -1.13 10.82 1.51
CA ILE A 27 -0.68 9.42 1.63
C ILE A 27 -0.13 9.17 3.04
N SER A 28 0.68 10.10 3.52
CA SER A 28 1.32 10.08 4.84
C SER A 28 1.59 11.51 5.31
N ALA A 29 2.14 11.67 6.52
CA ALA A 29 2.40 12.99 7.10
C ALA A 29 3.22 13.94 6.19
N ASN A 30 4.07 13.39 5.30
CA ASN A 30 4.95 14.17 4.44
C ASN A 30 4.77 13.92 2.93
N HIS A 31 3.78 13.12 2.53
CA HIS A 31 3.56 12.77 1.13
C HIS A 31 2.10 12.97 0.74
N TYR A 32 1.90 13.65 -0.39
CA TYR A 32 0.60 14.08 -0.88
C TYR A 32 0.43 13.69 -2.34
N VAL A 33 -0.79 13.45 -2.77
CA VAL A 33 -1.13 13.30 -4.18
C VAL A 33 -1.77 14.58 -4.68
N GLY A 34 -1.31 15.04 -5.84
CA GLY A 34 -1.82 16.25 -6.47
C GLY A 34 -1.80 16.19 -7.98
N VAL A 35 -2.32 17.25 -8.60
CA VAL A 35 -2.23 17.48 -10.04
C VAL A 35 -1.67 18.88 -10.29
N PRO A 36 -0.83 19.08 -11.32
CA PRO A 36 -0.34 20.40 -11.66
C PRO A 36 -1.49 21.26 -12.22
N VAL A 37 -1.43 22.56 -11.92
CA VAL A 37 -2.41 23.56 -12.37
C VAL A 37 -1.74 24.76 -13.05
N TYR A 38 -2.38 25.26 -14.11
CA TYR A 38 -1.86 26.31 -14.97
C TYR A 38 -2.89 27.41 -15.19
N SER A 39 -2.40 28.61 -15.52
CA SER A 39 -3.26 29.76 -15.85
C SER A 39 -3.78 29.73 -17.29
N LYS A 40 -3.15 28.94 -18.17
CA LYS A 40 -3.54 28.80 -19.58
C LYS A 40 -3.97 27.36 -19.85
N GLU A 41 -4.85 27.21 -20.83
CA GLU A 41 -5.23 25.91 -21.36
C GLU A 41 -4.02 25.21 -21.96
N CYS A 42 -3.94 23.91 -21.75
CA CYS A 42 -2.96 23.03 -22.36
C CYS A 42 -3.60 21.67 -22.69
N GLU A 43 -2.91 20.87 -23.49
CA GLU A 43 -3.43 19.57 -23.94
C GLU A 43 -3.78 18.66 -22.75
N GLY A 44 -4.96 18.05 -22.82
CA GLY A 44 -5.47 17.16 -21.76
C GLY A 44 -5.87 17.88 -20.47
N SER A 45 -5.85 19.21 -20.44
CA SER A 45 -6.26 19.98 -19.26
C SER A 45 -7.78 20.15 -19.16
N ILE A 46 -8.26 20.34 -17.93
CA ILE A 46 -9.66 20.69 -17.66
C ILE A 46 -9.73 22.01 -16.91
N TYR A 47 -10.67 22.86 -17.29
CA TYR A 47 -10.91 24.11 -16.58
C TYR A 47 -11.69 23.88 -15.28
N LEU A 48 -11.20 24.49 -14.19
CA LEU A 48 -11.75 24.44 -12.83
C LEU A 48 -12.19 25.85 -12.41
N ASN A 49 -13.50 26.08 -12.47
CA ASN A 49 -14.12 27.39 -12.31
C ASN A 49 -13.79 28.04 -10.95
N SER A 50 -13.87 27.27 -9.86
CA SER A 50 -13.68 27.79 -8.50
C SER A 50 -12.28 28.30 -8.19
N ILE A 51 -11.29 27.91 -8.98
CA ILE A 51 -9.91 28.40 -8.82
C ILE A 51 -9.41 29.18 -10.05
N ASN A 52 -10.23 29.29 -11.10
CA ASN A 52 -9.86 29.91 -12.38
C ASN A 52 -8.48 29.43 -12.88
N LYS A 53 -8.34 28.10 -12.99
CA LYS A 53 -7.12 27.41 -13.43
C LYS A 53 -7.48 26.17 -14.25
N TYR A 54 -6.51 25.72 -15.03
CA TYR A 54 -6.56 24.47 -15.77
C TYR A 54 -5.75 23.42 -15.03
N ALA A 55 -6.35 22.28 -14.69
CA ALA A 55 -5.64 21.14 -14.10
C ALA A 55 -5.33 20.11 -15.19
N ILE A 56 -4.21 19.38 -15.06
CA ILE A 56 -3.87 18.28 -15.98
C ILE A 56 -4.06 16.93 -15.27
N PRO A 57 -5.21 16.24 -15.46
CA PRO A 57 -5.54 15.01 -14.72
C PRO A 57 -4.56 13.85 -14.97
N ASN A 58 -3.99 13.76 -16.17
CA ASN A 58 -3.03 12.70 -16.54
C ASN A 58 -1.66 12.85 -15.86
N LYS A 59 -1.39 13.99 -15.21
CA LYS A 59 -0.16 14.25 -14.44
C LYS A 59 -0.39 14.14 -12.93
N ILE A 60 -1.38 13.35 -12.50
CA ILE A 60 -1.55 12.98 -11.10
C ILE A 60 -0.31 12.23 -10.61
N LYS A 61 0.33 12.72 -9.54
CA LYS A 61 1.54 12.14 -8.98
C LYS A 61 1.71 12.48 -7.50
N ASP A 62 2.71 11.88 -6.89
CA ASP A 62 3.10 12.09 -5.50
C ASP A 62 4.02 13.32 -5.37
N TYR A 63 3.89 14.04 -4.26
CA TYR A 63 4.66 15.23 -3.93
C TYR A 63 5.14 15.18 -2.48
N ASN A 64 6.37 15.60 -2.26
CA ASN A 64 6.98 15.62 -0.94
C ASN A 64 6.75 16.98 -0.24
N ARG A 65 6.38 16.94 1.04
CA ARG A 65 6.17 18.13 1.86
C ARG A 65 7.37 19.08 1.82
N SER A 66 8.60 18.55 1.88
CA SER A 66 9.83 19.34 1.94
C SER A 66 10.07 20.19 0.69
N LYS A 67 9.45 19.85 -0.44
CA LYS A 67 9.53 20.59 -1.70
C LYS A 67 8.44 21.63 -1.87
N MET A 68 7.48 21.71 -0.94
CA MET A 68 6.39 22.70 -0.97
C MET A 68 6.78 23.98 -0.23
N SER A 69 6.69 25.11 -0.93
CA SER A 69 7.13 26.42 -0.41
C SER A 69 5.99 27.18 0.28
N ARG A 70 4.81 27.27 -0.32
CA ARG A 70 3.68 28.07 0.19
C ARG A 70 2.33 27.64 -0.37
N CYS A 71 1.26 27.98 0.34
CA CYS A 71 -0.11 27.95 -0.19
C CYS A 71 -0.36 29.18 -1.07
N ILE A 72 -1.14 29.01 -2.14
CA ILE A 72 -1.52 30.08 -3.05
C ILE A 72 -2.82 30.75 -2.58
N TYR A 73 -2.85 32.08 -2.58
CA TYR A 73 -3.99 32.88 -2.13
C TYR A 73 -4.50 33.80 -3.25
N ILE A 74 -5.82 34.02 -3.29
CA ILE A 74 -6.48 35.06 -4.08
C ILE A 74 -7.40 35.84 -3.13
N GLN A 75 -7.29 37.17 -3.10
CA GLN A 75 -8.08 38.04 -2.21
C GLN A 75 -8.00 37.60 -0.73
N ASN A 76 -6.80 37.30 -0.23
CA ASN A 76 -6.53 36.81 1.14
C ASN A 76 -7.21 35.48 1.51
N LYS A 77 -7.78 34.75 0.55
CA LYS A 77 -8.34 33.42 0.75
C LYS A 77 -7.49 32.37 0.04
N PRO A 78 -7.22 31.21 0.67
CA PRO A 78 -6.47 30.16 0.00
C PRO A 78 -7.26 29.69 -1.22
N LEU A 79 -6.55 29.50 -2.33
CA LEU A 79 -7.13 29.04 -3.58
C LEU A 79 -7.59 27.60 -3.39
N LYS A 80 -8.91 27.42 -3.24
CA LYS A 80 -9.53 26.17 -2.82
C LYS A 80 -10.61 25.72 -3.79
N LEU A 81 -10.55 24.44 -4.16
CA LEU A 81 -11.49 23.84 -5.08
C LEU A 81 -12.87 23.61 -4.44
N SER A 82 -13.92 23.94 -5.19
CA SER A 82 -15.30 23.63 -4.81
C SER A 82 -15.57 22.11 -4.83
N LYS A 83 -16.65 21.67 -4.16
CA LYS A 83 -17.07 20.26 -4.19
C LYS A 83 -17.41 19.79 -5.61
N LYS A 84 -18.05 20.65 -6.41
CA LYS A 84 -18.43 20.37 -7.80
C LYS A 84 -17.21 20.18 -8.70
N ASP A 85 -16.28 21.12 -8.66
CA ASP A 85 -15.06 21.03 -9.46
C ASP A 85 -14.16 19.89 -9.00
N TYR A 86 -14.13 19.59 -7.70
CA TYR A 86 -13.43 18.41 -7.18
C TYR A 86 -14.01 17.11 -7.76
N ALA A 87 -15.33 16.95 -7.74
CA ALA A 87 -15.97 15.77 -8.33
C ALA A 87 -15.65 15.65 -9.83
N LYS A 88 -15.71 16.76 -10.58
CA LYS A 88 -15.33 16.81 -11.99
C LYS A 88 -13.88 16.35 -12.19
N LEU A 89 -12.94 16.89 -11.41
CA LEU A 89 -11.52 16.55 -11.51
C LEU A 89 -11.26 15.07 -11.22
N ILE A 90 -11.89 14.51 -10.18
CA ILE A 90 -11.72 13.09 -9.84
C ILE A 90 -12.21 12.17 -10.97
N VAL A 91 -13.33 12.51 -11.62
CA VAL A 91 -13.80 11.79 -12.81
C VAL A 91 -12.76 11.86 -13.93
N SER A 92 -12.26 13.05 -14.25
CA SER A 92 -11.24 13.19 -15.30
C SER A 92 -9.92 12.47 -14.98
N CYS A 93 -9.50 12.43 -13.71
CA CYS A 93 -8.33 11.63 -13.31
C CYS A 93 -8.59 10.13 -13.53
N LYS A 94 -9.78 9.63 -13.18
CA LYS A 94 -10.16 8.23 -13.42
C LYS A 94 -10.16 7.91 -14.92
N ASP A 95 -10.77 8.76 -15.74
CA ASP A 95 -10.83 8.55 -17.19
C ASP A 95 -9.44 8.54 -17.81
N SER A 96 -8.54 9.41 -17.33
CA SER A 96 -7.14 9.41 -17.75
C SER A 96 -6.42 8.11 -17.40
N ILE A 97 -6.66 7.54 -16.22
CA ILE A 97 -6.06 6.26 -15.82
C ILE A 97 -6.61 5.14 -16.70
N ILE A 98 -7.92 5.12 -16.98
CA ILE A 98 -8.53 4.12 -17.87
C ILE A 98 -7.93 4.21 -19.26
N LYS A 99 -7.77 5.42 -19.80
CA LYS A 99 -7.12 5.63 -21.10
C LYS A 99 -5.70 5.06 -21.12
N TYR A 100 -4.89 5.39 -20.11
CA TYR A 100 -3.54 4.85 -19.97
C TYR A 100 -3.54 3.32 -19.95
N LEU A 101 -4.44 2.70 -19.18
CA LEU A 101 -4.55 1.24 -19.10
C LEU A 101 -4.90 0.62 -20.45
N ASN A 102 -5.85 1.19 -21.18
CA ASN A 102 -6.24 0.69 -22.51
C ASN A 102 -5.10 0.80 -23.54
N GLU A 103 -4.21 1.80 -23.39
CA GLU A 103 -3.09 2.03 -24.31
C GLU A 103 -1.83 1.22 -23.96
N ASN A 104 -1.65 0.81 -22.70
CA ASN A 104 -0.38 0.27 -22.20
C ASN A 104 -0.48 -1.09 -21.51
N VAL A 105 -1.67 -1.61 -21.26
CA VAL A 105 -1.87 -2.95 -20.68
C VAL A 105 -2.33 -3.88 -21.79
N ASP A 106 -1.55 -4.93 -22.02
CA ASP A 106 -1.82 -5.90 -23.07
C ASP A 106 -3.17 -6.61 -22.87
N GLU A 107 -3.83 -7.00 -23.96
CA GLU A 107 -5.09 -7.74 -23.93
C GLU A 107 -4.90 -9.25 -23.69
N ASP A 108 -3.76 -9.63 -23.10
CA ASP A 108 -3.37 -11.01 -22.84
C ASP A 108 -3.63 -11.43 -21.38
N ILE A 109 -3.16 -12.64 -21.03
CA ILE A 109 -3.34 -13.20 -19.68
C ILE A 109 -2.67 -12.33 -18.61
N ASP A 110 -1.52 -11.72 -18.91
CA ASP A 110 -0.75 -10.92 -17.96
C ASP A 110 -1.43 -9.58 -17.71
N GLY A 111 -1.94 -8.94 -18.77
CA GLY A 111 -2.74 -7.73 -18.64
C GLY A 111 -4.05 -7.96 -17.88
N ILE A 112 -4.78 -9.05 -18.17
CA ILE A 112 -5.97 -9.44 -17.39
C ILE A 112 -5.62 -9.71 -15.93
N ALA A 113 -4.49 -10.36 -15.65
CA ALA A 113 -4.03 -10.61 -14.29
C ALA A 113 -3.74 -9.31 -13.52
N TYR A 114 -3.12 -8.32 -14.17
CA TYR A 114 -2.87 -7.00 -13.61
C TYR A 114 -4.17 -6.26 -13.26
N LEU A 115 -5.15 -6.23 -14.19
CA LEU A 115 -6.43 -5.58 -13.95
C LEU A 115 -7.23 -6.27 -12.84
N LYS A 116 -7.24 -7.60 -12.83
CA LYS A 116 -7.84 -8.39 -11.75
C LYS A 116 -7.20 -8.05 -10.39
N TRP A 117 -5.87 -7.93 -10.33
CA TRP A 117 -5.17 -7.55 -9.11
C TRP A 117 -5.57 -6.16 -8.60
N CYS A 118 -5.71 -5.17 -9.48
CA CYS A 118 -6.18 -3.84 -9.11
C CYS A 118 -7.56 -3.90 -8.42
N ARG A 119 -8.49 -4.69 -8.99
CA ARG A 119 -9.82 -4.93 -8.41
C ARG A 119 -9.73 -5.63 -7.04
N ASP A 120 -8.94 -6.68 -6.94
CA ASP A 120 -8.81 -7.46 -5.71
C ASP A 120 -8.20 -6.60 -4.58
N LYS A 121 -7.19 -5.77 -4.88
CA LYS A 121 -6.59 -4.82 -3.92
C LYS A 121 -7.59 -3.77 -3.45
N TYR A 122 -8.43 -3.26 -4.34
CA TYR A 122 -9.50 -2.32 -3.98
C TYR A 122 -10.53 -2.95 -3.04
N ASN A 123 -10.97 -4.17 -3.32
CA ASN A 123 -11.94 -4.88 -2.47
C ASN A 123 -11.36 -5.20 -1.09
N LEU A 124 -10.10 -5.66 -1.02
CA LEU A 124 -9.43 -5.97 0.24
C LEU A 124 -9.34 -4.76 1.18
N ASN A 125 -9.25 -3.55 0.63
CA ASN A 125 -9.18 -2.33 1.45
C ASN A 125 -10.53 -1.92 2.05
N LYS A 126 -11.66 -2.47 1.56
CA LYS A 126 -13.01 -2.17 2.06
C LYS A 126 -13.38 -2.97 3.30
N GLU A 127 -12.83 -4.17 3.44
CA GLU A 127 -13.09 -5.03 4.58
C GLU A 127 -12.32 -4.51 5.79
N ASP A 128 -13.01 -4.40 6.93
CA ASP A 128 -12.41 -3.98 8.20
C ASP A 128 -12.52 -5.13 9.20
N ILE A 129 -11.39 -5.76 9.48
CA ILE A 129 -11.29 -6.84 10.45
C ILE A 129 -10.81 -6.24 11.76
N GLN A 130 -11.46 -6.55 12.87
CA GLN A 130 -11.05 -6.01 14.16
C GLN A 130 -9.65 -6.53 14.55
N SER A 131 -8.64 -5.66 14.42
CA SER A 131 -7.23 -6.00 14.66
C SER A 131 -6.92 -6.34 16.11
N ASP A 132 -7.76 -5.92 17.06
CA ASP A 132 -7.55 -6.17 18.48
C ASP A 132 -7.70 -7.64 18.89
N ASN A 133 -8.36 -8.46 18.05
CA ASN A 133 -8.52 -9.89 18.28
C ASN A 133 -7.35 -10.74 17.75
N LEU A 134 -6.39 -10.11 17.07
CA LEU A 134 -5.22 -10.79 16.51
C LEU A 134 -4.20 -11.08 17.60
N LYS A 135 -3.72 -12.33 17.65
CA LYS A 135 -2.74 -12.78 18.63
C LYS A 135 -1.36 -12.86 18.01
N GLN A 136 -0.40 -12.19 18.64
CA GLN A 136 1.01 -12.38 18.33
C GLN A 136 1.38 -13.87 18.47
N ASN A 137 2.27 -14.35 17.59
CA ASN A 137 2.68 -15.74 17.45
C ASN A 137 1.56 -16.69 16.96
N GLY A 138 0.35 -16.19 16.73
CA GLY A 138 -0.72 -16.94 16.09
C GLY A 138 -0.51 -17.07 14.58
N ILE A 139 -1.03 -18.15 14.01
CA ILE A 139 -0.98 -18.43 12.57
C ILE A 139 -2.32 -18.05 11.94
N TYR A 140 -2.26 -17.31 10.84
CA TYR A 140 -3.45 -16.80 10.14
C TYR A 140 -3.29 -16.94 8.63
N TRP A 141 -4.42 -17.15 7.95
CA TRP A 141 -4.49 -17.05 6.50
C TRP A 141 -4.41 -15.59 6.06
N VAL A 142 -3.44 -15.28 5.20
CA VAL A 142 -3.18 -13.91 4.72
C VAL A 142 -3.16 -13.88 3.20
N ASN A 143 -3.86 -12.88 2.64
CA ASN A 143 -3.81 -12.55 1.22
C ASN A 143 -2.59 -11.65 0.92
N MET A 144 -1.49 -12.29 0.50
CA MET A 144 -0.27 -11.58 0.10
C MET A 144 -0.40 -10.89 -1.27
N GLY A 145 -1.46 -11.20 -2.04
CA GLY A 145 -1.75 -10.58 -3.33
C GLY A 145 -0.92 -11.14 -4.49
N ILE A 146 -0.84 -10.36 -5.58
CA ILE A 146 0.11 -10.54 -6.67
C ILE A 146 1.31 -9.64 -6.38
N ASN A 147 2.49 -10.28 -6.33
CA ASN A 147 3.78 -9.66 -6.03
C ASN A 147 4.70 -9.80 -7.26
N ILE A 148 5.78 -9.04 -7.32
CA ILE A 148 6.60 -8.90 -8.53
C ILE A 148 7.69 -9.98 -8.57
N GLY A 149 7.88 -10.61 -9.74
CA GLY A 149 8.94 -11.60 -9.95
C GLY A 149 8.82 -12.81 -9.01
N SER A 150 9.89 -13.08 -8.25
CA SER A 150 10.00 -14.25 -7.36
C SER A 150 9.46 -14.01 -5.94
N GLU A 151 8.88 -12.84 -5.66
CA GLU A 151 8.24 -12.56 -4.38
C GLU A 151 7.11 -13.56 -4.08
N LEU A 152 6.96 -13.95 -2.81
CA LEU A 152 5.89 -14.85 -2.40
C LEU A 152 4.52 -14.22 -2.65
N ARG A 153 3.71 -14.89 -3.47
CA ARG A 153 2.34 -14.48 -3.79
C ARG A 153 1.29 -15.43 -3.22
N LYS A 154 0.01 -15.05 -3.39
CA LYS A 154 -1.22 -15.81 -3.07
C LYS A 154 -1.61 -15.81 -1.58
N LEU A 155 -2.72 -16.50 -1.31
CA LEU A 155 -3.22 -16.82 0.03
C LEU A 155 -2.32 -17.86 0.70
N ARG A 156 -1.79 -17.54 1.88
CA ARG A 156 -0.88 -18.44 2.63
C ARG A 156 -1.10 -18.32 4.14
N PRO A 157 -0.82 -19.39 4.90
CA PRO A 157 -0.70 -19.25 6.34
C PRO A 157 0.58 -18.48 6.67
N VAL A 158 0.51 -17.60 7.65
CA VAL A 158 1.65 -16.81 8.14
C VAL A 158 1.62 -16.73 9.65
N ILE A 159 2.79 -16.62 10.27
CA ILE A 159 2.91 -16.32 11.69
C ILE A 159 2.85 -14.81 11.87
N LEU A 160 1.96 -14.31 12.74
CA LEU A 160 1.95 -12.92 13.16
C LEU A 160 3.07 -12.65 14.16
N TRP A 161 4.25 -12.26 13.68
CA TRP A 161 5.47 -12.17 14.50
C TRP A 161 5.48 -10.97 15.45
N ARG A 162 5.22 -9.78 14.92
CA ARG A 162 5.22 -8.51 15.66
C ARG A 162 4.17 -7.57 15.07
N SER A 163 3.54 -6.75 15.90
CA SER A 163 2.65 -5.67 15.44
C SER A 163 3.27 -4.30 15.66
N THR A 164 2.81 -3.31 14.90
CA THR A 164 2.95 -1.90 15.28
C THR A 164 2.14 -1.59 16.53
N GLY A 165 2.45 -0.48 17.21
CA GLY A 165 1.74 -0.08 18.44
C GLY A 165 0.23 0.13 18.24
N ASP A 166 -0.18 0.56 17.05
CA ASP A 166 -1.59 0.72 16.66
C ASP A 166 -2.24 -0.58 16.13
N LYS A 167 -1.48 -1.68 16.07
CA LYS A 167 -1.85 -3.00 15.53
C LYS A 167 -2.40 -3.01 14.10
N LYS A 168 -2.20 -1.93 13.33
CA LYS A 168 -2.65 -1.86 11.93
C LYS A 168 -1.66 -2.48 10.94
N THR A 169 -0.42 -2.70 11.37
CA THR A 169 0.59 -3.37 10.55
C THR A 169 1.23 -4.47 11.37
N TRP A 170 1.48 -5.60 10.71
CA TRP A 170 2.10 -6.77 11.31
C TRP A 170 3.29 -7.22 10.48
N THR A 171 4.41 -7.48 11.14
CA THR A 171 5.50 -8.29 10.60
C THR A 171 5.03 -9.73 10.57
N MET A 172 5.03 -10.33 9.38
CA MET A 172 4.50 -11.67 9.15
C MET A 172 5.59 -12.58 8.60
N ILE A 173 5.63 -13.81 9.09
CA ILE A 173 6.53 -14.86 8.59
C ILE A 173 5.71 -15.83 7.76
N PRO A 174 5.90 -15.88 6.42
CA PRO A 174 5.13 -16.76 5.57
C PRO A 174 5.46 -18.22 5.81
N LEU A 175 4.44 -19.08 5.72
CA LEU A 175 4.60 -20.52 5.77
C LEU A 175 4.43 -21.15 4.38
N THR A 176 5.16 -22.23 4.14
CA THR A 176 4.85 -23.16 3.05
C THR A 176 3.65 -24.02 3.39
N THR A 177 3.04 -24.62 2.35
CA THR A 177 1.94 -25.56 2.50
C THR A 177 2.39 -26.96 2.90
N LYS A 178 3.69 -27.26 2.82
CA LYS A 178 4.32 -28.54 3.17
C LYS A 178 5.64 -28.30 3.88
N LYS A 179 6.05 -29.22 4.76
CA LYS A 179 7.43 -29.24 5.26
C LYS A 179 8.40 -29.38 4.10
N ARG A 180 9.47 -28.59 4.12
CA ARG A 180 10.45 -28.57 3.05
C ARG A 180 11.51 -29.64 3.27
N ASN A 181 11.85 -29.96 4.53
CA ASN A 181 12.93 -30.87 4.87
C ASN A 181 14.20 -30.58 4.04
N ASP A 182 14.48 -29.30 3.79
CA ASP A 182 15.62 -28.89 2.99
C ASP A 182 16.74 -28.33 3.86
N ASN A 183 17.91 -28.18 3.24
CA ASN A 183 19.13 -27.77 3.95
C ASN A 183 19.31 -26.25 3.97
N TYR A 184 18.27 -25.46 3.63
CA TYR A 184 18.39 -24.01 3.70
C TYR A 184 18.27 -23.56 5.16
N TYR A 185 19.36 -22.98 5.67
CA TYR A 185 19.45 -22.53 7.07
C TYR A 185 18.42 -21.45 7.45
N PHE A 186 17.77 -20.82 6.47
CA PHE A 186 16.74 -19.79 6.64
C PHE A 186 15.30 -20.32 6.51
N HIS A 187 15.13 -21.64 6.38
CA HIS A 187 13.85 -22.31 6.53
C HIS A 187 13.77 -23.01 7.89
N TYR A 188 12.56 -23.08 8.45
CA TYR A 188 12.32 -23.83 9.68
C TYR A 188 11.00 -24.60 9.61
N ASP A 189 11.07 -25.93 9.69
CA ASP A 189 9.89 -26.79 9.77
C ASP A 189 9.25 -26.68 11.16
N LEU A 190 8.02 -26.19 11.22
CA LEU A 190 7.32 -26.00 12.50
C LEU A 190 7.03 -27.35 13.16
N GLU A 191 7.30 -27.45 14.47
CA GLU A 191 6.98 -28.64 15.25
C GLU A 191 5.51 -28.66 15.68
N CYS A 192 4.92 -27.48 15.87
CA CYS A 192 3.52 -27.36 16.28
C CYS A 192 2.51 -27.77 15.19
N LEU A 193 2.96 -27.91 13.93
CA LEU A 193 2.15 -28.29 12.79
C LEU A 193 2.66 -29.59 12.13
N THR A 194 1.73 -30.36 11.58
CA THR A 194 2.06 -31.52 10.73
C THR A 194 2.79 -31.07 9.46
N GLU A 195 2.33 -29.97 8.86
CA GLU A 195 2.86 -29.41 7.62
C GLU A 195 3.17 -27.93 7.79
N GLY A 196 4.20 -27.47 7.08
CA GLY A 196 4.54 -26.06 6.95
C GLY A 196 5.90 -25.69 7.52
N SER A 197 6.65 -24.94 6.72
CA SER A 197 7.95 -24.38 7.05
C SER A 197 7.87 -22.86 7.03
N ALA A 198 8.42 -22.20 8.04
CA ALA A 198 8.65 -20.77 8.03
C ALA A 198 9.73 -20.40 7.00
N LYS A 199 9.43 -19.41 6.15
CA LYS A 199 10.36 -18.84 5.16
C LYS A 199 10.89 -17.50 5.63
N ILE A 200 12.03 -17.53 6.34
CA ILE A 200 12.57 -16.35 7.02
C ILE A 200 13.06 -15.30 6.02
N GLU A 201 13.51 -15.70 4.84
CA GLU A 201 13.93 -14.80 3.78
C GLU A 201 12.78 -13.97 3.18
N ASN A 202 11.53 -14.35 3.45
CA ASN A 202 10.34 -13.67 2.94
C ASN A 202 9.52 -12.98 4.03
N ILE A 203 10.13 -12.64 5.17
CA ILE A 203 9.47 -11.82 6.19
C ILE A 203 9.11 -10.46 5.60
N MET A 204 7.85 -10.05 5.79
CA MET A 204 7.35 -8.75 5.29
C MET A 204 6.35 -8.14 6.27
N ASN A 205 6.21 -6.81 6.18
CA ASN A 205 5.19 -6.07 6.89
C ASN A 205 3.93 -5.95 6.03
N TYR A 206 2.79 -6.36 6.58
CA TYR A 206 1.49 -6.28 5.92
C TYR A 206 0.46 -5.59 6.81
N SER A 207 -0.49 -4.90 6.19
CA SER A 207 -1.66 -4.39 6.90
C SER A 207 -2.51 -5.53 7.44
N TYR A 208 -3.11 -5.33 8.62
CA TYR A 208 -4.08 -6.27 9.21
C TYR A 208 -5.23 -6.62 8.25
N LYS A 209 -5.61 -5.70 7.35
CA LYS A 209 -6.67 -5.92 6.35
C LYS A 209 -6.39 -7.09 5.39
N ARG A 210 -5.14 -7.56 5.33
CA ARG A 210 -4.77 -8.72 4.50
C ARG A 210 -5.02 -10.05 5.19
N ILE A 211 -5.23 -10.07 6.50
CA ILE A 211 -5.57 -11.26 7.27
C ILE A 211 -7.00 -11.64 6.95
N LEU A 212 -7.27 -12.89 6.59
CA LEU A 212 -8.62 -13.33 6.22
C LEU A 212 -9.28 -14.14 7.32
N ALA A 213 -8.51 -15.06 7.93
CA ALA A 213 -9.04 -15.98 8.93
C ALA A 213 -7.94 -16.53 9.83
N PRO A 214 -8.25 -16.93 11.08
CA PRO A 214 -7.38 -17.76 11.89
C PRO A 214 -7.04 -19.08 11.18
N TYR A 215 -5.82 -19.57 11.36
CA TYR A 215 -5.46 -20.93 10.99
C TYR A 215 -5.70 -21.84 12.19
N PHE A 216 -6.56 -22.85 12.02
CA PHE A 216 -6.89 -23.81 13.08
C PHE A 216 -6.10 -25.11 12.93
N SER A 217 -5.58 -25.61 14.03
CA SER A 217 -5.00 -26.95 14.16
C SER A 217 -5.61 -27.61 15.40
N LYS A 218 -6.19 -28.80 15.25
CA LYS A 218 -6.92 -29.51 16.33
C LYS A 218 -8.00 -28.62 16.98
N ASP A 219 -8.82 -27.97 16.14
CA ASP A 219 -9.94 -27.09 16.51
C ASP A 219 -9.59 -25.87 17.38
N LYS A 220 -8.31 -25.52 17.47
CA LYS A 220 -7.82 -24.34 18.17
C LYS A 220 -6.95 -23.50 17.25
N LEU A 221 -6.91 -22.18 17.51
CA LEU A 221 -5.98 -21.29 16.80
C LEU A 221 -4.58 -21.86 16.94
N ALA A 222 -3.91 -22.09 15.82
CA ALA A 222 -2.53 -22.52 15.83
C ALA A 222 -1.66 -21.36 16.30
N ILE A 223 -0.86 -21.61 17.33
CA ILE A 223 0.10 -20.67 17.92
C ILE A 223 1.43 -21.41 17.98
N ILE A 224 2.50 -20.77 17.52
CA ILE A 224 3.84 -21.38 17.57
C ILE A 224 4.27 -21.64 19.01
N THR A 225 4.99 -22.74 19.23
CA THR A 225 5.49 -23.07 20.57
C THR A 225 6.68 -22.18 20.94
N LYS A 226 7.07 -22.22 22.21
CA LYS A 226 8.30 -21.54 22.65
C LYS A 226 9.53 -22.04 21.88
N LYS A 227 9.62 -23.34 21.62
CA LYS A 227 10.72 -23.94 20.87
C LYS A 227 10.74 -23.43 19.42
N ASP A 228 9.60 -23.43 18.74
CA ASP A 228 9.48 -22.86 17.39
C ASP A 228 9.91 -21.38 17.39
N TYR A 229 9.46 -20.61 18.39
CA TYR A 229 9.82 -19.20 18.53
C TYR A 229 11.33 -18.99 18.71
N ASP A 230 11.96 -19.76 19.59
CA ASP A 230 13.38 -19.64 19.90
C ASP A 230 14.24 -19.99 18.67
N GLU A 231 13.89 -21.03 17.92
CA GLU A 231 14.59 -21.41 16.68
C GLU A 231 14.39 -20.39 15.56
N ILE A 232 13.16 -19.93 15.33
CA ILE A 232 12.87 -18.86 14.37
C ILE A 232 13.66 -17.59 14.73
N SER A 233 13.73 -17.23 16.02
CA SER A 233 14.48 -16.06 16.47
C SER A 233 15.96 -16.17 16.15
N LYS A 234 16.58 -17.33 16.42
CA LYS A 234 17.99 -17.59 16.05
C LYS A 234 18.22 -17.47 14.55
N ILE A 235 17.30 -18.00 13.73
CA ILE A 235 17.41 -17.93 12.28
C ILE A 235 17.27 -16.48 11.80
N ILE A 236 16.35 -15.68 12.37
CA ILE A 236 16.22 -14.26 12.06
C ILE A 236 17.49 -13.50 12.43
N GLU A 237 18.06 -13.74 13.61
CA GLU A 237 19.34 -13.14 14.02
C GLU A 237 20.45 -13.47 13.03
N ARG A 238 20.56 -14.74 12.64
CA ARG A 238 21.55 -15.18 11.67
C ARG A 238 21.35 -14.57 10.28
N TYR A 239 20.11 -14.57 9.79
CA TYR A 239 19.80 -14.17 8.41
C TYR A 239 19.80 -12.64 8.21
N TYR A 240 19.20 -11.88 9.13
CA TYR A 240 19.05 -10.43 9.00
C TYR A 240 20.09 -9.62 9.77
N LEU A 241 20.63 -10.16 10.86
CA LEU A 241 21.63 -9.46 11.68
C LEU A 241 23.05 -9.98 11.47
N PHE A 242 23.24 -11.07 10.70
CA PHE A 242 24.53 -11.72 10.46
C PHE A 242 25.26 -12.09 11.76
N LYS A 243 24.49 -12.50 12.78
CA LYS A 243 24.99 -12.94 14.08
C LYS A 243 25.10 -14.46 14.19
#